data_AF-A0A7Y2HGB6-F1
#
_entry.id   AF-A0A7Y2HGB6-F1
#
_cell.length_a   1.000
_cell.length_b   1.000
_cell.length_c   1.000
_cell.angle_alpha   90.00
_cell.angle_beta   90.00
_cell.angle_gamma   90.00
#
_symmetry.space_group_name_H-M   'P 1'
#
loop_
_entity.id
_entity.type
_entity.pdbx_description
1 polymer ?
#
loop_
_entity_poly.entity_id
_entity_poly.type
_entity_poly.pdbx_seq_one_letter_code
_entity_poly.pdbx_strand_id
1 'polypeptide(L)'
;MQGTEKRNADFHKIIKKLANNQKIEALKSLLKELDPVEIANSFIHLKLKHRLTVIGLLDVKKASDVISELQEFEPILEEIVKQMTTQELGHLIEEMDIDDYAEVVGVL
;
A
#
# COMPACT_ATOMS: atom_id res chain seq x y z
N MET A 1 -28.80 7.26 9.53
CA MET A 1 -28.54 6.06 8.71
C MET A 1 -27.22 5.49 9.20
N GLN A 2 -27.29 4.40 9.97
CA GLN A 2 -26.12 3.67 10.47
C GLN A 2 -25.82 2.56 9.47
N GLY A 3 -24.58 2.45 8.98
CA GLY A 3 -24.19 1.24 8.26
C GLY A 3 -23.05 1.35 7.25
N THR A 4 -21.87 1.84 7.64
CA THR A 4 -20.59 1.48 6.98
C THR A 4 -19.33 1.66 7.86
N GLU A 5 -19.41 2.10 9.11
CA GLU A 5 -18.20 2.40 9.93
C GLU A 5 -17.60 1.19 10.69
N LYS A 6 -18.03 -0.05 10.41
CA LYS A 6 -17.80 -1.20 11.31
C LYS A 6 -16.96 -2.36 10.75
N ARG A 7 -16.01 -2.07 9.88
CA ARG A 7 -14.85 -2.95 9.57
C ARG A 7 -13.54 -2.18 9.45
N ASN A 8 -13.29 -1.20 10.32
CA ASN A 8 -11.90 -0.80 10.59
C ASN A 8 -11.26 -1.88 11.45
N ALA A 9 -10.99 -3.05 10.85
CA ALA A 9 -10.08 -3.99 11.44
C ALA A 9 -8.72 -3.29 11.55
N ASP A 10 -8.05 -3.43 12.69
CA ASP A 10 -6.71 -2.91 12.89
C ASP A 10 -5.67 -3.71 12.06
N PHE A 11 -5.84 -3.78 10.74
CA PHE A 11 -4.98 -4.56 9.85
C PHE A 11 -3.52 -4.14 10.00
N HIS A 12 -3.25 -2.85 10.24
CA HIS A 12 -1.91 -2.36 10.58
C HIS A 12 -1.26 -3.10 11.77
N LYS A 13 -2.01 -3.49 12.81
CA LYS A 13 -1.48 -4.27 13.96
C LYS A 13 -1.11 -5.68 13.52
N ILE A 14 -1.95 -6.32 12.71
CA ILE A 14 -1.73 -7.68 12.22
C ILE A 14 -0.54 -7.69 11.25
N ILE A 15 -0.53 -6.80 10.26
CA ILE A 15 0.57 -6.60 9.30
C ILE A 15 1.89 -6.38 10.04
N LYS A 16 1.92 -5.44 10.99
CA LYS A 16 3.12 -5.16 11.81
C LYS A 16 3.60 -6.39 12.57
N LYS A 17 2.68 -7.15 13.18
CA LYS A 17 3.02 -8.37 13.92
C LYS A 17 3.60 -9.44 13.00
N LEU A 18 2.97 -9.69 11.85
CA LEU A 18 3.42 -10.71 10.89
C LEU A 18 4.77 -10.32 10.27
N ALA A 19 4.95 -9.06 9.88
CA ALA A 19 6.21 -8.55 9.33
C ALA A 19 7.36 -8.64 10.35
N ASN A 20 7.14 -8.23 11.60
CA ASN A 20 8.17 -8.31 12.65
C ASN A 20 8.57 -9.75 12.97
N ASN A 21 7.61 -10.68 12.92
CA ASN A 21 7.83 -12.10 13.20
C ASN A 21 8.24 -12.90 11.95
N GLN A 22 8.55 -12.22 10.84
CA GLN A 22 8.93 -12.82 9.55
C GLN A 22 7.95 -13.91 9.06
N LYS A 23 6.66 -13.75 9.36
CA LYS A 23 5.59 -14.67 8.93
C LYS A 23 5.11 -14.29 7.53
N ILE A 24 6.03 -14.37 6.56
CA ILE A 24 5.85 -13.84 5.20
C ILE A 24 4.67 -14.48 4.47
N GLU A 25 4.52 -15.81 4.54
CA GLU A 25 3.41 -16.49 3.83
C GLU A 25 2.03 -16.17 4.42
N ALA A 26 1.95 -15.99 5.74
CA ALA A 26 0.73 -15.52 6.39
C ALA A 26 0.44 -14.06 6.04
N LEU A 27 1.48 -13.21 5.93
CA LEU A 27 1.33 -11.82 5.51
C LEU A 27 0.85 -11.74 4.05
N LYS A 28 1.45 -12.50 3.14
CA LYS A 28 1.00 -12.59 1.74
C LYS A 28 -0.45 -13.06 1.65
N SER A 29 -0.82 -14.07 2.43
CA SER A 29 -2.20 -14.58 2.45
C SER A 29 -3.19 -13.51 2.92
N LEU A 30 -2.87 -12.78 3.99
CA LEU A 30 -3.67 -11.64 4.44
C LEU A 30 -3.79 -10.57 3.34
N LEU A 31 -2.67 -10.14 2.77
CA LEU A 31 -2.65 -9.08 1.75
C LEU A 31 -3.42 -9.43 0.49
N LYS A 32 -3.57 -10.72 0.15
CA LYS A 32 -4.42 -11.16 -0.97
C LYS A 32 -5.90 -10.90 -0.73
N GLU A 33 -6.36 -11.07 0.51
CA GLU A 33 -7.78 -10.90 0.89
C GLU A 33 -8.19 -9.45 1.07
N LEU A 34 -7.25 -8.56 1.43
CA LEU A 34 -7.53 -7.14 1.63
C LEU A 34 -7.70 -6.42 0.29
N ASP A 35 -8.62 -5.46 0.21
CA ASP A 35 -8.66 -4.56 -0.94
C ASP A 35 -7.51 -3.51 -0.86
N PRO A 36 -7.17 -2.82 -1.97
CA PRO A 36 -6.12 -1.80 -1.97
C PRO A 36 -6.33 -0.69 -0.93
N VAL A 37 -7.58 -0.26 -0.72
CA VAL A 37 -7.96 0.80 0.22
C VAL A 37 -7.67 0.38 1.67
N GLU A 38 -7.97 -0.86 2.05
CA GLU A 38 -7.68 -1.42 3.37
C GLU A 38 -6.16 -1.49 3.65
N ILE A 39 -5.37 -1.76 2.62
CA ILE A 39 -3.90 -1.78 2.71
C ILE A 39 -3.37 -0.35 2.84
N ALA A 40 -3.82 0.58 2.00
CA ALA A 40 -3.42 1.99 2.03
C ALA A 40 -3.76 2.63 3.39
N ASN A 41 -4.98 2.43 3.89
CA ASN A 41 -5.39 2.88 5.23
C ASN A 41 -4.49 2.31 6.34
N SER A 42 -4.00 1.09 6.19
CA SER A 42 -3.06 0.51 7.15
C SER A 42 -1.72 1.25 7.17
N PHE A 43 -1.28 1.85 6.06
CA PHE A 43 0.01 2.53 5.96
C PHE A 43 0.10 3.76 6.86
N ILE A 44 -1.03 4.43 7.14
CA ILE A 44 -1.12 5.58 8.06
C ILE A 44 -0.48 5.28 9.42
N HIS A 45 -0.61 4.03 9.89
CA HIS A 45 -0.12 3.60 11.20
C HIS A 45 1.14 2.74 11.15
N LEU A 46 1.66 2.44 9.96
CA LEU A 46 2.88 1.64 9.77
C LEU A 46 4.10 2.56 9.63
N LYS A 47 5.27 2.05 10.02
CA LYS A 47 6.55 2.73 9.73
C LYS A 47 6.99 2.39 8.30
N LEU A 48 7.82 3.23 7.69
CA LEU A 48 8.35 3.03 6.34
C LEU A 48 8.83 1.60 6.08
N LYS A 49 9.68 1.05 6.95
CA LYS A 49 10.17 -0.34 6.84
C LYS A 49 9.04 -1.37 6.63
N HIS A 50 7.92 -1.22 7.34
CA HIS A 50 6.77 -2.12 7.21
C HIS A 50 5.99 -1.87 5.93
N ARG A 51 5.83 -0.61 5.51
CA ARG A 51 5.20 -0.24 4.23
C ARG A 51 5.97 -0.83 3.04
N LEU A 52 7.30 -0.67 3.02
CA LEU A 52 8.16 -1.26 2.00
C LEU A 52 8.09 -2.79 1.98
N THR A 53 8.01 -3.42 3.16
CA THR A 53 7.81 -4.87 3.25
C THR A 53 6.48 -5.29 2.63
N VAL A 54 5.40 -4.53 2.87
CA VAL A 54 4.09 -4.82 2.28
C VAL A 54 4.12 -4.65 0.77
N ILE A 55 4.58 -3.50 0.27
CA ILE A 55 4.66 -3.22 -1.17
C ILE A 55 5.47 -4.30 -1.90
N GLY A 56 6.63 -4.70 -1.39
CA GLY A 56 7.45 -5.74 -1.99
C GLY A 56 6.86 -7.16 -1.96
N LEU A 57 5.72 -7.37 -1.28
CA LEU A 57 4.99 -8.64 -1.25
C LEU A 57 3.75 -8.66 -2.14
N LEU A 58 3.33 -7.51 -2.65
CA LEU A 58 2.19 -7.39 -3.57
C LEU A 58 2.65 -7.72 -4.99
N ASP A 59 1.70 -8.19 -5.81
CA ASP A 59 1.90 -8.15 -7.26
C ASP A 59 1.84 -6.71 -7.78
N VAL A 60 2.36 -6.48 -8.98
CA VAL A 60 2.54 -5.12 -9.53
C VAL A 60 1.20 -4.38 -9.65
N LYS A 61 0.14 -5.06 -10.12
CA LYS A 61 -1.18 -4.44 -10.25
C LYS A 61 -1.72 -3.99 -8.90
N LYS A 62 -1.74 -4.87 -7.90
CA LYS A 62 -2.25 -4.52 -6.57
C LYS A 62 -1.36 -3.50 -5.87
N ALA A 63 -0.05 -3.53 -6.09
CA ALA A 63 0.85 -2.50 -5.61
C ALA A 63 0.54 -1.14 -6.24
N SER A 64 0.29 -1.09 -7.55
CA SER A 64 -0.13 0.13 -8.26
C SER A 64 -1.42 0.69 -7.66
N ASP A 65 -2.45 -0.14 -7.51
CA ASP A 65 -3.73 0.27 -6.94
C ASP A 65 -3.52 0.83 -5.51
N VAL A 66 -2.71 0.18 -4.66
CA VAL A 66 -2.41 0.69 -3.31
C VAL A 66 -1.68 2.03 -3.35
N ILE A 67 -0.78 2.24 -4.31
CA ILE A 67 -0.07 3.51 -4.49
C ILE A 67 -1.03 4.61 -4.91
N SER A 68 -1.96 4.34 -5.83
CA SER A 68 -3.02 5.29 -6.22
C SER A 68 -3.86 5.72 -5.02
N GLU A 69 -4.29 4.78 -4.17
CA GLU A 69 -5.09 5.09 -2.98
C GLU A 69 -4.33 5.96 -1.94
N LEU A 70 -3.00 6.01 -2.00
CA LEU A 70 -2.19 6.86 -1.12
C LEU A 70 -2.11 8.31 -1.59
N GLN A 71 -2.75 8.68 -2.70
CA GLN A 71 -2.81 10.07 -3.16
C GLN A 71 -3.42 11.02 -2.12
N GLU A 72 -4.38 10.54 -1.31
CA GLU A 72 -4.94 11.30 -0.19
C GLU A 72 -3.97 11.45 1.00
N PHE A 73 -2.82 10.77 0.96
CA PHE A 73 -1.79 10.72 1.99
C PHE A 73 -0.40 11.03 1.43
N GLU A 74 -0.26 12.14 0.72
CA GLU A 74 0.95 12.59 0.01
C GLU A 74 2.28 12.36 0.78
N PRO A 75 2.41 12.68 2.09
CA PRO A 75 3.68 12.43 2.81
C PRO A 75 4.07 10.96 2.90
N ILE A 76 3.10 10.04 2.93
CA ILE A 76 3.34 8.60 2.96
C ILE A 76 3.73 8.10 1.56
N LEU A 77 3.02 8.58 0.54
CA LEU A 77 3.30 8.28 -0.86
C LEU A 77 4.74 8.71 -1.22
N GLU A 78 5.10 9.95 -0.92
CA GLU A 78 6.45 10.49 -1.15
C GLU A 78 7.54 9.67 -0.44
N GLU A 79 7.31 9.28 0.82
CA GLU A 79 8.26 8.49 1.60
C GLU A 79 8.51 7.11 0.98
N ILE A 80 7.49 6.47 0.40
CA ILE A 80 7.60 5.16 -0.26
C ILE A 80 8.28 5.30 -1.62
N VAL A 81 7.80 6.22 -2.45
CA VAL A 81 8.28 6.47 -3.82
C VAL A 81 9.78 6.78 -3.82
N LYS A 82 10.26 7.56 -2.86
CA LYS A 82 11.70 7.87 -2.69
C LYS A 82 12.60 6.66 -2.42
N GLN A 83 12.02 5.52 -2.05
CA GLN A 83 12.76 4.28 -1.80
C GLN A 83 12.74 3.33 -3.01
N MET A 84 11.95 3.64 -4.04
CA MET A 84 11.81 2.82 -5.24
C MET A 84 12.82 3.22 -6.30
N THR A 85 13.25 2.23 -7.07
CA THR A 85 14.04 2.47 -8.28
C THR A 85 13.15 3.00 -9.41
N THR A 86 13.76 3.67 -10.39
CA THR A 86 13.05 4.13 -11.60
C THR A 86 12.35 3.00 -12.34
N GLN A 87 12.93 1.79 -12.33
CA GLN A 87 12.31 0.63 -12.96
C GLN A 87 11.05 0.16 -12.22
N GLU A 88 11.10 0.08 -10.88
CA GLU A 88 9.93 -0.28 -10.08
C GLU A 88 8.80 0.74 -10.25
N LEU A 89 9.13 2.03 -10.26
CA LEU A 89 8.18 3.10 -10.52
C LEU A 89 7.56 2.99 -11.92
N GLY A 90 8.37 2.69 -12.94
CA GLY A 90 7.89 2.46 -14.31
C GLY A 90 6.85 1.35 -14.39
N HIS A 91 7.10 0.21 -13.76
CA HIS A 91 6.14 -0.91 -13.76
C HIS A 91 4.84 -0.57 -13.01
N LEU A 92 4.91 0.20 -11.91
CA LEU A 92 3.70 0.63 -11.19
C LEU A 92 2.87 1.59 -12.04
N ILE A 93 3.53 2.57 -12.65
CA ILE A 93 2.91 3.54 -13.55
C ILE A 93 2.21 2.85 -14.74
N GLU A 94 2.83 1.81 -15.31
CA GLU A 94 2.25 1.06 -16.45
C GLU A 94 0.92 0.35 -16.11
N GLU A 95 0.72 -0.01 -14.84
CA GLU A 95 -0.50 -0.67 -14.35
C GLU A 95 -1.54 0.30 -13.77
N MET A 96 -1.19 1.58 -13.67
CA MET A 96 -2.01 2.62 -13.06
C MET A 96 -3.11 3.11 -14.02
N ASP A 97 -4.29 3.35 -13.47
CA ASP A 97 -5.37 3.96 -14.25
C ASP A 97 -5.01 5.41 -14.59
N ILE A 98 -5.40 5.87 -15.79
CA ILE A 98 -4.99 7.18 -16.32
C ILE A 98 -5.44 8.36 -15.44
N ASP A 99 -6.51 8.14 -14.68
CA ASP A 99 -7.17 9.02 -13.74
C ASP A 99 -6.26 9.35 -12.55
N ASP A 100 -5.54 8.35 -12.04
CA ASP A 100 -4.67 8.44 -10.85
C ASP A 100 -3.23 8.86 -11.21
N TYR A 101 -2.83 8.63 -12.46
CA TYR A 101 -1.48 8.88 -12.96
C TYR A 101 -0.97 10.30 -12.68
N ALA A 102 -1.81 11.31 -12.95
CA ALA A 102 -1.40 12.70 -12.85
C ALA A 102 -1.02 13.10 -11.42
N GLU A 103 -1.72 12.56 -10.43
CA GLU A 103 -1.50 12.85 -9.02
C GLU A 103 -0.21 12.18 -8.53
N VAL A 104 -0.02 10.89 -8.84
CA VAL A 104 1.17 10.15 -8.42
C VAL A 104 2.44 10.69 -9.08
N VAL A 105 2.39 11.06 -10.35
CA VAL A 105 3.54 11.65 -11.05
C VAL A 105 3.91 13.03 -10.52
N GLY A 106 2.96 13.77 -9.95
CA GLY A 106 3.24 15.05 -9.29
C GLY A 106 4.19 14.94 -8.08
N VAL A 107 4.32 13.73 -7.50
CA VAL A 107 5.13 13.46 -6.30
C VAL A 107 6.53 12.91 -6.65
N LEU A 108 6.79 12.56 -7.91
CA LEU A 108 8.08 12.05 -8.42
C LEU A 108 9.12 13.16 -8.62
#